data_AF-A0A520BYU7-F1
#
_entry.id   AF-A0A520BYU7-F1
#
_cell.length_a   1.000
_cell.length_b   1.000
_cell.length_c   1.000
_cell.angle_alpha   90.00
_cell.angle_beta   90.00
_cell.angle_gamma   90.00
#
_symmetry.space_group_name_H-M   'P 1'
#
loop_
_entity.id
_entity.type
_entity.pdbx_description
1 polymer ?
#
loop_
_entity_poly.entity_id
_entity_poly.type
_entity_poly.pdbx_seq_one_letter_code
_entity_poly.pdbx_strand_id
1 'polypeptide(L)'
;MLGADGRWAYASYVWAGDDAVRAPARGQMVTLPGGKAYAVPSTADCIACHGGARSPVLGFAALQLGPAVPALLREGLLKGAPAAWATRAPDFVAASPAEHAARGYLHGNCGHCHHGDVGDGGVPVPLRLALEVGQPPAPVDGAKVLRRAGTRNPYQQMPPLGTREIDAEGLALLAHHFNLENSP
;
A
#
# COMPACT_ATOMS: atom_id res chain seq x y z
N MET A 1 -13.59 9.58 5.86
CA MET A 1 -14.79 10.12 5.18
C MET A 1 -14.46 11.50 4.64
N LEU A 2 -14.95 11.86 3.45
CA LEU A 2 -14.81 13.22 2.93
C LEU A 2 -15.79 14.15 3.66
N GLY A 3 -15.27 15.13 4.38
CA GLY A 3 -16.06 16.13 5.10
C GLY A 3 -16.69 17.15 4.14
N ALA A 4 -17.69 17.87 4.65
CA ALA A 4 -18.35 18.96 3.91
C ALA A 4 -17.40 20.11 3.54
N ASP A 5 -16.28 20.24 4.25
CA ASP A 5 -15.19 21.17 3.98
C ASP A 5 -14.20 20.65 2.91
N GLY A 6 -14.50 19.52 2.27
CA GLY A 6 -13.67 18.88 1.26
C GLY A 6 -12.41 18.19 1.81
N ARG A 7 -12.26 18.08 3.14
CA ARG A 7 -11.10 17.41 3.75
C ARG A 7 -11.44 16.00 4.19
N TRP A 8 -10.46 15.11 4.14
CA TRP A 8 -10.61 13.75 4.64
C TRP A 8 -10.49 13.70 6.16
N ALA A 9 -11.52 13.15 6.81
CA ALA A 9 -11.48 12.78 8.22
C ALA A 9 -10.99 11.33 8.39
N TYR A 10 -9.98 11.15 9.23
CA TYR A 10 -9.39 9.86 9.58
C TYR A 10 -9.81 9.46 11.00
N ALA A 11 -10.28 8.23 11.15
CA ALA A 11 -10.70 7.69 12.43
C ALA A 11 -10.69 6.16 12.39
N SER A 12 -10.39 5.58 13.55
CA SER A 12 -10.59 4.16 13.82
C SER A 12 -11.85 4.00 14.67
N TYR A 13 -12.56 2.89 14.48
CA TYR A 13 -13.75 2.53 15.26
C TYR A 13 -13.56 1.14 15.85
N VAL A 14 -14.10 0.91 17.05
CA VAL A 14 -14.07 -0.37 17.73
C VAL A 14 -15.48 -0.83 17.99
N TRP A 15 -15.75 -2.09 17.63
CA TRP A 15 -17.05 -2.72 17.84
C TRP A 15 -17.39 -2.85 19.33
N ALA A 16 -18.63 -2.53 19.65
CA ALA A 16 -19.28 -2.65 20.94
C ALA A 16 -20.68 -3.25 20.72
N GLY A 17 -20.75 -4.58 20.64
CA GLY A 17 -21.98 -5.27 20.24
C GLY A 17 -22.23 -5.17 18.74
N ASP A 18 -23.40 -4.65 18.36
CA ASP A 18 -23.83 -4.40 16.98
C ASP A 18 -23.48 -2.99 16.47
N ASP A 19 -22.87 -2.15 17.30
CA ASP A 19 -22.44 -0.79 16.95
C ASP A 19 -20.92 -0.62 17.09
N ALA A 20 -20.36 0.47 16.53
CA ALA A 20 -18.95 0.78 16.58
C ALA A 20 -18.69 2.18 17.15
N VAL A 21 -17.91 2.24 18.23
CA VAL A 21 -17.56 3.50 18.89
C VAL A 21 -16.22 4.00 18.35
N ARG A 22 -16.14 5.31 18.07
CA ARG A 22 -14.91 5.94 17.61
C ARG A 22 -13.81 5.79 18.67
N ALA A 23 -12.66 5.27 18.26
CA ALA A 23 -11.48 5.16 19.11
C ALA A 23 -10.86 6.55 19.41
N PRO A 24 -10.14 6.71 20.53
CA PRO A 24 -9.38 7.93 20.81
C PRO A 24 -8.40 8.26 19.67
N ALA A 25 -8.18 9.55 19.42
CA ALA A 25 -7.27 10.00 18.35
C ALA A 25 -5.83 9.47 18.51
N ARG A 26 -5.41 9.20 19.75
CA ARG A 26 -4.11 8.58 20.07
C ARG A 26 -4.04 7.07 19.82
N GLY A 27 -5.11 6.46 19.30
CA GLY A 27 -5.26 5.01 19.24
C GLY A 27 -5.61 4.41 20.61
N GLN A 28 -5.70 3.09 20.67
CA GLN A 28 -5.93 2.34 21.91
C GLN A 28 -5.51 0.89 21.80
N MET A 29 -5.21 0.25 22.93
CA MET A 29 -5.07 -1.20 23.01
C MET A 29 -6.42 -1.82 23.35
N VAL A 30 -6.79 -2.87 22.63
CA VAL A 30 -7.97 -3.69 22.91
C VAL A 30 -7.57 -5.15 23.08
N THR A 31 -8.36 -5.90 23.84
CA THR A 31 -8.17 -7.34 24.00
C THR A 31 -9.13 -8.07 23.08
N LEU A 32 -8.60 -8.84 22.14
CA LEU A 32 -9.38 -9.70 21.26
C LEU A 32 -9.79 -11.00 21.98
N PRO A 33 -10.77 -11.74 21.45
CA PRO A 33 -11.05 -13.11 21.89
C PRO A 33 -9.77 -13.95 21.97
N GLY A 34 -9.63 -14.75 23.03
CA GLY A 34 -8.40 -15.49 23.30
C GLY A 34 -7.30 -14.68 24.00
N GLY A 35 -7.57 -13.45 24.44
CA GLY A 35 -6.65 -12.65 25.25
C GLY A 35 -5.55 -11.93 24.44
N LYS A 36 -5.58 -12.01 23.10
CA LYS A 36 -4.59 -11.34 22.25
C LYS A 36 -4.78 -9.83 22.31
N ALA A 37 -3.71 -9.09 22.62
CA ALA A 37 -3.73 -7.64 22.57
C ALA A 37 -3.64 -7.15 21.10
N TYR A 38 -4.50 -6.20 20.73
CA TYR A 38 -4.51 -5.56 19.42
C TYR A 38 -4.41 -4.04 19.58
N ALA A 39 -3.53 -3.43 18.78
CA ALA A 39 -3.35 -1.99 18.76
C ALA A 39 -4.24 -1.38 17.69
N VAL A 40 -5.25 -0.63 18.12
CA VAL A 40 -6.05 0.21 17.24
C VAL A 40 -5.23 1.45 16.88
N PRO A 41 -5.01 1.74 15.58
CA PRO A 41 -4.11 2.80 15.15
C PRO A 41 -4.65 4.18 15.53
N SER A 42 -3.70 5.09 15.81
CA SER A 42 -3.98 6.50 16.02
C SER A 42 -4.32 7.21 14.71
N THR A 43 -4.87 8.41 14.81
CA THR A 43 -5.10 9.28 13.65
C THR A 43 -3.77 9.65 12.97
N ALA A 44 -2.68 9.80 13.73
CA ALA A 44 -1.35 10.05 13.17
C ALA A 44 -0.84 8.85 12.37
N ASP A 45 -1.08 7.62 12.84
CA ASP A 45 -0.74 6.40 12.10
C ASP A 45 -1.52 6.31 10.78
N CYS A 46 -2.81 6.68 10.78
CA CYS A 46 -3.58 6.77 9.54
C CYS A 46 -2.93 7.77 8.55
N ILE A 47 -2.57 8.95 9.03
CA ILE A 47 -1.99 10.00 8.18
C ILE A 47 -0.60 9.60 7.64
N ALA A 48 0.15 8.75 8.35
CA ALA A 48 1.42 8.24 7.84
C ALA A 48 1.27 7.54 6.48
N CYS A 49 0.17 6.81 6.27
CA CYS A 49 -0.14 6.16 5.00
C CYS A 49 -0.98 7.04 4.06
N HIS A 50 -1.94 7.79 4.60
CA HIS A 50 -2.95 8.51 3.83
C HIS A 50 -2.59 9.98 3.51
N GLY A 51 -1.57 10.57 4.14
CA GLY A 51 -1.30 12.01 4.08
C GLY A 51 -0.24 12.45 3.06
N GLY A 52 0.47 11.52 2.42
CA GLY A 52 1.64 11.84 1.59
C GLY A 52 1.36 11.97 0.09
N ALA A 53 0.45 11.15 -0.45
CA ALA A 53 0.18 11.10 -1.88
C ALA A 53 -0.91 12.10 -2.30
N ARG A 54 -1.03 12.34 -3.62
CA ARG A 54 -2.06 13.21 -4.22
C ARG A 54 -3.49 12.82 -3.81
N SER A 55 -3.75 11.52 -3.68
CA SER A 55 -5.01 10.99 -3.18
C SER A 55 -4.76 10.36 -1.81
N PRO A 56 -5.55 10.70 -0.79
CA PRO A 56 -5.49 10.03 0.49
C PRO A 56 -6.23 8.69 0.48
N VAL A 57 -6.89 8.30 -0.61
CA VAL A 57 -7.54 6.98 -0.70
C VAL A 57 -6.52 5.96 -1.16
N LEU A 58 -6.24 4.97 -0.31
CA LEU A 58 -5.38 3.83 -0.62
C LEU A 58 -6.17 2.77 -1.41
N GLY A 59 -5.50 2.03 -2.29
CA GLY A 59 -6.12 0.90 -2.99
C GLY A 59 -7.00 1.24 -4.20
N PHE A 60 -7.26 2.52 -4.45
CA PHE A 60 -8.07 2.99 -5.60
C PHE A 60 -7.22 3.79 -6.60
N ALA A 61 -6.16 3.17 -7.10
CA ALA A 61 -5.32 3.71 -8.17
C ALA A 61 -5.61 3.01 -9.51
N ALA A 62 -5.33 3.68 -10.63
CA ALA A 62 -5.57 3.15 -11.98
C ALA A 62 -4.93 1.76 -12.18
N LEU A 63 -3.67 1.59 -11.75
CA LEU A 63 -2.96 0.30 -11.84
C LEU A 63 -3.54 -0.78 -10.92
N GLN A 64 -4.11 -0.42 -9.77
CA GLN A 64 -4.75 -1.39 -8.86
C GLN A 64 -6.14 -1.81 -9.34
N LEU A 65 -6.86 -0.92 -10.04
CA LEU A 65 -8.11 -1.25 -10.72
C LEU A 65 -7.87 -2.05 -12.01
N GLY A 66 -6.78 -1.75 -12.71
CA GLY A 66 -6.27 -2.50 -13.86
C GLY A 66 -7.37 -2.91 -14.85
N PRO A 67 -7.60 -4.22 -15.08
CA PRO A 67 -8.60 -4.72 -16.02
C PRO A 67 -10.04 -4.25 -15.78
N ALA A 68 -10.40 -3.79 -14.57
CA ALA A 68 -11.73 -3.30 -14.27
C ALA A 68 -12.00 -1.90 -14.86
N VAL A 69 -10.95 -1.12 -15.15
CA VAL A 69 -11.06 0.28 -15.58
C VAL A 69 -11.96 0.47 -16.82
N PRO A 70 -11.82 -0.29 -17.91
CA PRO A 70 -12.71 -0.16 -19.07
C PRO A 70 -14.20 -0.33 -18.73
N ALA A 71 -14.55 -1.29 -17.88
CA ALA A 71 -15.93 -1.54 -17.48
C ALA A 71 -16.47 -0.40 -16.62
N LEU A 72 -15.71 0.00 -15.60
CA LEU A 72 -16.08 1.10 -14.70
C LEU A 72 -16.23 2.45 -15.44
N LEU A 73 -15.48 2.66 -16.53
CA LEU A 73 -15.65 3.83 -17.41
C LEU A 73 -16.96 3.76 -18.20
N ARG A 74 -17.30 2.60 -18.80
CA ARG A 74 -18.56 2.43 -19.52
C ARG A 74 -19.78 2.57 -18.63
N GLU A 75 -19.67 2.14 -17.38
CA GLU A 75 -20.72 2.26 -16.36
C GLU A 75 -20.80 3.69 -15.76
N GLY A 76 -19.88 4.58 -16.11
CA GLY A 76 -19.85 5.96 -15.61
C GLY A 76 -19.41 6.10 -14.14
N LEU A 77 -18.86 5.03 -13.56
CA LEU A 77 -18.34 4.99 -12.18
C LEU A 77 -16.93 5.62 -12.08
N LEU A 78 -16.14 5.55 -13.15
CA LEU A 78 -14.90 6.30 -13.30
C LEU A 78 -15.11 7.48 -14.25
N LYS A 79 -14.50 8.62 -13.92
CA LYS A 79 -14.58 9.86 -14.71
C LYS A 79 -13.18 10.48 -14.84
N GLY A 80 -12.96 11.24 -15.91
CA GLY A 80 -11.69 11.97 -16.12
C GLY A 80 -10.48 11.10 -16.46
N ALA A 81 -10.69 9.85 -16.88
CA ALA A 81 -9.62 8.98 -17.35
C ALA A 81 -9.22 9.27 -18.81
N PRO A 82 -7.99 8.95 -19.23
CA PRO A 82 -7.59 8.94 -20.63
C PRO A 82 -8.55 8.10 -21.50
N ALA A 83 -8.94 8.61 -22.67
CA ALA A 83 -9.89 7.94 -23.56
C ALA A 83 -9.44 6.53 -23.97
N ALA A 84 -8.13 6.32 -24.12
CA ALA A 84 -7.56 5.00 -24.43
C ALA A 84 -7.89 3.93 -23.38
N TRP A 85 -8.22 4.33 -22.14
CA TRP A 85 -8.56 3.39 -21.07
C TRP A 85 -9.95 2.77 -21.19
N ALA A 86 -10.80 3.30 -22.07
CA ALA A 86 -12.10 2.70 -22.37
C ALA A 86 -12.00 1.34 -23.08
N THR A 87 -10.89 1.08 -23.77
CA THR A 87 -10.64 -0.14 -24.55
C THR A 87 -9.38 -0.89 -24.14
N ARG A 88 -8.43 -0.23 -23.48
CA ARG A 88 -7.18 -0.83 -22.99
C ARG A 88 -6.93 -0.45 -21.55
N ALA A 89 -6.95 -1.43 -20.65
CA ALA A 89 -6.68 -1.21 -19.24
C ALA A 89 -5.30 -0.53 -19.03
N PRO A 90 -5.18 0.39 -18.05
CA PRO A 90 -3.90 0.94 -17.65
C PRO A 90 -3.02 -0.16 -17.07
N ASP A 91 -1.76 -0.16 -17.47
CA ASP A 91 -0.74 -1.06 -16.93
C ASP A 91 0.64 -0.39 -16.99
N PHE A 92 1.62 -0.95 -16.29
CA PHE A 92 3.02 -0.55 -16.34
C PHE A 92 3.83 -1.48 -17.25
N VAL A 93 5.06 -1.08 -17.60
CA VAL A 93 5.92 -1.87 -18.47
C VAL A 93 6.72 -2.86 -17.62
N ALA A 94 6.40 -4.15 -17.71
CA ALA A 94 7.17 -5.22 -17.08
C ALA A 94 7.90 -6.06 -18.13
N ALA A 95 9.11 -6.51 -17.80
CA ALA A 95 9.93 -7.39 -18.63
C ALA A 95 9.41 -8.84 -18.65
N SER A 96 8.65 -9.26 -17.63
CA SER A 96 8.06 -10.59 -17.54
C SER A 96 6.82 -10.62 -16.65
N PRO A 97 5.97 -11.67 -16.74
CA PRO A 97 4.87 -11.88 -15.80
C PRO A 97 5.32 -11.97 -14.34
N ALA A 98 6.51 -12.54 -14.09
CA ALA A 98 7.09 -12.62 -12.74
C ALA A 98 7.47 -11.23 -12.19
N GLU A 99 8.06 -10.36 -13.02
CA GLU A 99 8.30 -8.97 -12.64
C GLU A 99 6.99 -8.22 -12.42
N HIS A 100 6.00 -8.44 -13.29
CA HIS A 100 4.70 -7.80 -13.18
C HIS A 100 4.04 -8.12 -11.82
N ALA A 101 4.00 -9.39 -11.44
CA ALA A 101 3.48 -9.83 -10.16
C ALA A 101 4.27 -9.25 -8.97
N ALA A 102 5.60 -9.36 -8.99
CA ALA A 102 6.44 -8.89 -7.88
C ALA A 102 6.40 -7.37 -7.70
N ARG A 103 6.45 -6.61 -8.80
CA ARG A 103 6.36 -5.14 -8.77
C ARG A 103 4.95 -4.66 -8.44
N GLY A 104 3.91 -5.35 -8.93
CA GLY A 104 2.53 -5.09 -8.52
C GLY A 104 2.31 -5.31 -7.03
N TYR A 105 2.90 -6.36 -6.46
CA TYR A 105 2.89 -6.61 -5.01
C TYR A 105 3.55 -5.46 -4.23
N LEU A 106 4.74 -5.00 -4.66
CA LEU A 106 5.42 -3.86 -4.02
C LEU A 106 4.61 -2.56 -4.15
N HIS A 107 3.97 -2.33 -5.30
CA HIS A 107 3.11 -1.17 -5.50
C HIS A 107 1.93 -1.18 -4.53
N GLY A 108 1.20 -2.29 -4.47
CA GLY A 108 -0.01 -2.41 -3.65
C GLY A 108 0.26 -2.35 -2.14
N ASN A 109 1.41 -2.90 -1.69
CA ASN A 109 1.70 -3.04 -0.26
C ASN A 109 2.70 -2.01 0.29
N CYS A 110 3.49 -1.37 -0.56
CA CYS A 110 4.57 -0.48 -0.13
C CYS A 110 4.57 0.86 -0.86
N GLY A 111 4.04 0.91 -2.09
CA GLY A 111 4.07 2.08 -2.95
C GLY A 111 3.39 3.30 -2.35
N HIS A 112 2.39 3.13 -1.49
CA HIS A 112 1.70 4.26 -0.85
C HIS A 112 2.58 5.04 0.16
N CYS A 113 3.61 4.42 0.73
CA CYS A 113 4.61 5.08 1.58
C CYS A 113 5.87 5.43 0.78
N HIS A 114 6.26 4.53 -0.12
CA HIS A 114 7.44 4.61 -0.98
C HIS A 114 7.05 5.13 -2.36
N HIS A 115 6.44 6.32 -2.45
CA HIS A 115 5.91 6.84 -3.73
C HIS A 115 6.83 7.84 -4.43
N GLY A 116 7.76 8.47 -3.71
CA GLY A 116 8.57 9.58 -4.22
C GLY A 116 10.02 9.49 -3.80
N ASP A 117 10.83 10.44 -4.28
CA ASP A 117 12.17 10.62 -3.76
C ASP A 117 12.12 11.36 -2.42
N VAL A 118 13.27 11.44 -1.73
CA VAL A 118 13.36 12.13 -0.44
C VAL A 118 12.92 13.59 -0.63
N GLY A 119 11.83 13.98 0.03
CA GLY A 119 11.27 15.35 -0.04
C GLY A 119 9.96 15.46 -0.82
N ASP A 120 9.55 14.43 -1.58
CA ASP A 120 8.30 14.41 -2.36
C ASP A 120 7.06 13.99 -1.55
N GLY A 121 7.17 14.00 -0.21
CA GLY A 121 6.24 13.30 0.68
C GLY A 121 6.57 11.80 0.81
N GLY A 122 5.92 11.12 1.75
CA GLY A 122 6.17 9.70 2.04
C GLY A 122 7.32 9.48 3.03
N VAL A 123 7.93 8.29 2.99
CA VAL A 123 9.02 7.94 3.91
C VAL A 123 10.36 8.57 3.46
N PRO A 124 11.21 9.07 4.38
CA PRO A 124 12.45 9.78 4.04
C PRO A 124 13.58 8.82 3.69
N VAL A 125 13.34 7.93 2.72
CA VAL A 125 14.33 7.01 2.16
C VAL A 125 14.27 7.07 0.63
N PRO A 126 15.42 7.02 -0.07
CA PRO A 126 15.46 7.05 -1.54
C PRO A 126 15.03 5.71 -2.13
N LEU A 127 13.74 5.41 -2.06
CA LEU A 127 13.15 4.16 -2.52
C LEU A 127 11.74 4.43 -3.07
N ARG A 128 11.60 4.36 -4.40
CA ARG A 128 10.32 4.46 -5.10
C ARG A 128 9.83 3.07 -5.48
N LEU A 129 8.69 2.69 -4.91
CA LEU A 129 7.94 1.45 -5.18
C LEU A 129 6.57 1.73 -5.81
N ALA A 130 6.11 2.98 -5.81
CA ALA A 130 4.97 3.37 -6.63
C ALA A 130 5.31 3.20 -8.11
N LEU A 131 4.32 2.70 -8.86
CA LEU A 131 4.42 2.44 -10.29
C LEU A 131 3.63 3.50 -11.05
N GLU A 132 4.08 3.77 -12.27
CA GLU A 132 3.47 4.73 -13.18
C GLU A 132 2.97 4.02 -14.45
N VAL A 133 1.81 4.44 -14.95
CA VAL A 133 1.20 3.84 -16.14
C VAL A 133 2.12 4.03 -17.35
N GLY A 134 2.38 2.93 -18.06
CA GLY A 134 3.21 2.93 -19.27
C GLY A 134 4.71 3.16 -19.04
N GLN A 135 5.16 3.18 -17.77
CA GLN A 135 6.57 3.31 -17.43
C GLN A 135 7.12 2.00 -16.87
N PRO A 136 8.43 1.73 -17.04
CA PRO A 136 9.07 0.65 -16.31
C PRO A 136 9.17 0.98 -14.82
N PRO A 137 9.16 -0.02 -13.93
CA PRO A 137 9.42 0.16 -12.51
C PRO A 137 10.78 0.82 -12.25
N ALA A 138 10.87 1.63 -11.19
CA ALA A 138 12.16 2.12 -10.74
C ALA A 138 13.09 0.97 -10.31
N PRO A 139 14.42 1.13 -10.42
CA PRO A 139 15.38 0.17 -9.88
C PRO A 139 15.24 0.06 -8.36
N VAL A 140 15.39 -1.16 -7.84
CA VAL A 140 15.31 -1.44 -6.40
C VAL A 140 16.39 -2.41 -5.97
N ASP A 141 16.88 -2.25 -4.75
CA ASP A 141 17.76 -3.21 -4.10
C ASP A 141 16.91 -4.32 -3.45
N GLY A 142 16.68 -5.40 -4.20
CA GLY A 142 15.82 -6.51 -3.80
C GLY A 142 16.25 -7.17 -2.47
N ALA A 143 17.55 -7.27 -2.22
CA ALA A 143 18.08 -7.84 -0.98
C ALA A 143 17.74 -6.96 0.23
N LYS A 144 17.83 -5.63 0.09
CA LYS A 144 17.37 -4.71 1.15
C LYS A 144 15.87 -4.81 1.37
N VAL A 145 15.07 -4.89 0.31
CA VAL A 145 13.61 -5.04 0.41
C VAL A 145 13.26 -6.31 1.19
N LEU A 146 13.79 -7.47 0.78
CA LEU A 146 13.56 -8.75 1.45
C LEU A 146 13.97 -8.72 2.92
N ARG A 147 15.18 -8.21 3.22
CA ARG A 147 15.68 -8.11 4.60
C ARG A 147 14.75 -7.29 5.50
N ARG A 148 14.29 -6.13 5.01
CA ARG A 148 13.43 -5.22 5.80
C ARG A 148 12.00 -5.74 5.92
N ALA A 149 11.45 -6.32 4.84
CA ALA A 149 10.10 -6.86 4.83
C ALA A 149 9.97 -8.16 5.65
N GLY A 150 11.02 -8.98 5.68
CA GLY A 150 11.04 -10.30 6.30
C GLY A 150 11.56 -10.39 7.72
N THR A 151 11.64 -9.26 8.45
CA THR A 151 12.03 -9.27 9.87
C THR A 151 11.08 -8.44 10.70
N ARG A 152 10.92 -8.84 11.97
CA ARG A 152 10.24 -8.06 13.02
C ARG A 152 11.20 -7.64 14.13
N ASN A 153 12.51 -7.75 13.88
CA ASN A 153 13.52 -7.17 14.75
C ASN A 153 13.40 -5.63 14.71
N PRO A 154 13.19 -4.94 15.85
CA PRO A 154 13.00 -3.48 15.90
C PRO A 154 14.13 -2.65 15.28
N TYR A 155 15.36 -3.16 15.26
CA TYR A 155 16.50 -2.48 14.65
C TYR A 155 16.56 -2.65 13.13
N GLN A 156 15.77 -3.58 12.60
CA GLN A 156 15.85 -3.97 11.20
C GLN A 156 14.54 -3.86 10.41
N GLN A 157 13.39 -3.91 11.06
CA GLN A 157 12.10 -3.93 10.40
C GLN A 157 11.71 -2.58 9.77
N MET A 158 10.72 -2.61 8.88
CA MET A 158 9.92 -1.41 8.59
C MET A 158 9.08 -1.02 9.81
N PRO A 159 8.69 0.26 9.99
CA PRO A 159 7.75 0.64 11.03
C PRO A 159 6.50 -0.28 10.99
N PRO A 160 6.02 -0.80 12.13
CA PRO A 160 4.88 -1.71 12.16
C PRO A 160 3.54 -0.95 12.02
N LEU A 161 3.45 -0.11 10.99
CA LEU A 161 2.32 0.73 10.61
C LEU A 161 1.64 0.06 9.41
N GLY A 162 0.83 -0.96 9.69
CA GLY A 162 0.09 -1.72 8.67
C GLY A 162 -0.02 -3.20 9.03
N THR A 163 1.12 -3.86 9.20
CA THR A 163 1.17 -5.26 9.66
C THR A 163 2.26 -5.47 10.70
N ARG A 164 2.02 -6.43 11.60
CA ARG A 164 3.03 -6.98 12.52
C ARG A 164 3.44 -8.40 12.14
N GLU A 165 2.77 -8.98 11.16
CA GLU A 165 3.01 -10.34 10.67
C GLU A 165 3.82 -10.28 9.39
N ILE A 166 4.74 -11.22 9.22
CA ILE A 166 5.53 -11.36 7.99
C ILE A 166 4.67 -12.05 6.93
N ASP A 167 4.54 -11.44 5.75
CA ASP A 167 3.91 -12.06 4.59
C ASP A 167 4.90 -13.01 3.90
N ALA A 168 4.82 -14.30 4.25
CA ALA A 168 5.73 -15.32 3.72
C ALA A 168 5.55 -15.54 2.20
N GLU A 169 4.32 -15.46 1.71
CA GLU A 169 4.01 -15.65 0.28
C GLU A 169 4.53 -14.46 -0.53
N GLY A 170 4.30 -13.24 -0.04
CA GLY A 170 4.84 -12.03 -0.62
C GLY A 170 6.37 -12.04 -0.67
N LEU A 171 7.04 -12.51 0.40
CA LEU A 171 8.49 -12.66 0.40
C LEU A 171 8.99 -13.69 -0.61
N ALA A 172 8.31 -14.84 -0.73
CA ALA A 172 8.68 -15.86 -1.71
C ALA A 172 8.57 -15.32 -3.14
N LEU A 173 7.47 -14.61 -3.46
CA LEU A 173 7.29 -13.93 -4.74
C LEU A 173 8.44 -12.97 -5.06
N LEU A 174 8.85 -12.15 -4.08
CA LEU A 174 9.94 -11.20 -4.24
C LEU A 174 11.30 -11.90 -4.37
N ALA A 175 11.56 -12.93 -3.58
CA ALA A 175 12.81 -13.69 -3.61
C ALA A 175 12.99 -14.38 -4.97
N HIS A 176 11.92 -14.98 -5.49
CA HIS A 176 11.88 -15.56 -6.82
C HIS A 176 12.20 -14.52 -7.90
N HIS A 177 11.51 -13.38 -7.90
CA HIS A 177 11.73 -12.34 -8.91
C HIS A 177 13.14 -11.74 -8.87
N PHE A 178 13.69 -11.50 -7.68
CA PHE A 178 15.04 -10.97 -7.53
C PHE A 178 16.14 -12.03 -7.68
N ASN A 179 15.79 -13.28 -7.98
CA ASN A 179 16.70 -14.43 -8.06
C ASN A 179 17.54 -14.63 -6.79
N LEU A 180 16.96 -14.33 -5.62
CA LEU A 180 17.65 -14.41 -4.33
C LEU A 180 17.39 -15.72 -3.59
N GLU A 181 16.62 -16.65 -4.16
CA GLU A 181 16.39 -18.00 -3.62
C GLU A 181 17.68 -18.84 -3.49
N ASN A 182 18.80 -18.36 -4.02
CA ASN A 182 20.12 -19.01 -3.99
C ASN A 182 21.28 -18.11 -3.49
N SER A 183 20.99 -17.00 -2.80
CA SER A 183 22.08 -16.17 -2.22
C SER A 183 22.60 -16.82 -0.92
N PRO A 184 23.92 -17.06 -0.79
CA PRO A 184 24.52 -17.81 0.31
C PRO A 184 24.36 -17.16 1.68
#